data_AF-A0A6A5QEX0-F1
#
_entry.id   AF-A0A6A5QEX0-F1
#
_cell.length_a   1.000
_cell.length_b   1.000
_cell.length_c   1.000
_cell.angle_alpha   90.00
_cell.angle_beta   90.00
_cell.angle_gamma   90.00
#
_symmetry.space_group_name_H-M   'P 1'
#
loop_
_entity.id
_entity.type
_entity.pdbx_description
1 polymer ?
#
loop_
_entity_poly.entity_id
_entity_poly.type
_entity_poly.pdbx_seq_one_letter_code
_entity_poly.pdbx_strand_id
1 'polypeptide(L)'
;MEKNERDIMRIAGLYHGIVLEQLEALAWDRLMFYEDLKDGGLRLVIKAINIPVAEQPLFFEDTPMRVRLAALSFDHCVKVIATASGILALLTKEVHIGDPLPARRLEVWRQDEDETCRVTGAQSHTILKITSTLSSNGHTGAHSPLELIADPTHQQYWFESGIETYSLYKQHKSRSNGQDVTEEKFGTLYKDFRGHFRIMMKRVETTFGLILGQALLRTTNNAVYAEMKEIGGRDALLELDDKLFSVAQEGILKALRKALQELRVAMERVHFWVEYEHEHEEYLSLLEQATGEGHRACDMALENLLYA
;
A
#
# COMPACT_ATOMS: atom_id res chain seq x y z
N MET A 1 -27.24 -1.65 -5.96
CA MET A 1 -25.90 -2.18 -6.22
C MET A 1 -26.01 -3.69 -6.14
N GLU A 2 -25.58 -4.40 -7.19
CA GLU A 2 -25.59 -5.87 -7.16
C GLU A 2 -24.60 -6.38 -6.09
N LYS A 3 -24.81 -7.60 -5.56
CA LYS A 3 -23.96 -8.17 -4.49
C LYS A 3 -22.47 -8.10 -4.86
N ASN A 4 -22.14 -8.41 -6.12
CA ASN A 4 -20.77 -8.41 -6.60
C ASN A 4 -20.14 -7.01 -6.64
N GLU A 5 -20.86 -6.02 -7.18
CA GLU A 5 -20.39 -4.61 -7.20
C GLU A 5 -20.15 -4.07 -5.79
N ARG A 6 -21.06 -4.40 -4.86
CA ARG A 6 -20.95 -4.01 -3.45
C ARG A 6 -19.69 -4.59 -2.82
N ASP A 7 -19.46 -5.88 -3.02
CA ASP A 7 -18.35 -6.59 -2.41
C ASP A 7 -17.01 -6.07 -2.97
N ILE A 8 -16.93 -5.75 -4.27
CA ILE A 8 -15.72 -5.12 -4.85
C ILE A 8 -15.48 -3.72 -4.27
N MET A 9 -16.51 -2.88 -4.17
CA MET A 9 -16.37 -1.55 -3.56
C MET A 9 -15.87 -1.64 -2.11
N ARG A 10 -16.37 -2.61 -1.36
CA ARG A 10 -15.95 -2.91 0.02
C ARG A 10 -14.49 -3.35 0.09
N ILE A 11 -14.06 -4.24 -0.80
CA ILE A 11 -12.67 -4.70 -0.88
C ILE A 11 -11.74 -3.55 -1.27
N ALA A 12 -12.12 -2.74 -2.27
CA ALA A 12 -11.36 -1.56 -2.67
C ALA A 12 -11.22 -0.55 -1.52
N GLY A 13 -12.31 -0.29 -0.79
CA GLY A 13 -12.32 0.60 0.38
C GLY A 13 -11.43 0.11 1.51
N LEU A 14 -11.52 -1.18 1.85
CA LEU A 14 -10.68 -1.79 2.88
C LEU A 14 -9.19 -1.78 2.48
N TYR A 15 -8.88 -2.17 1.24
CA TYR A 15 -7.51 -2.10 0.69
C TYR A 15 -6.95 -0.69 0.74
N HIS A 16 -7.73 0.30 0.32
CA HIS A 16 -7.33 1.70 0.35
C HIS A 16 -6.96 2.14 1.78
N GLY A 17 -7.82 1.84 2.75
CA GLY A 17 -7.55 2.13 4.16
C GLY A 17 -6.29 1.43 4.67
N ILE A 18 -6.12 0.14 4.39
CA ILE A 18 -4.93 -0.63 4.80
C ILE A 18 -3.65 0.01 4.28
N VAL A 19 -3.63 0.39 2.99
CA VAL A 19 -2.45 1.01 2.40
C VAL A 19 -2.14 2.35 3.05
N LEU A 20 -3.14 3.19 3.35
CA LEU A 20 -2.88 4.46 4.02
C LEU A 20 -2.17 4.27 5.37
N GLU A 21 -2.56 3.27 6.16
CA GLU A 21 -1.86 2.94 7.40
C GLU A 21 -0.43 2.42 7.15
N GLN A 22 -0.23 1.63 6.08
CA GLN A 22 1.09 1.13 5.69
C GLN A 22 2.03 2.25 5.23
N LEU A 23 1.54 3.25 4.48
CA LEU A 23 2.35 4.35 3.97
C LEU A 23 2.98 5.14 5.12
N GLU A 24 2.21 5.44 6.17
CA GLU A 24 2.72 6.15 7.35
C GLU A 24 3.81 5.34 8.07
N ALA A 25 3.61 4.03 8.20
CA ALA A 25 4.58 3.14 8.85
C ALA A 25 5.86 2.91 8.02
N LEU A 26 5.78 3.05 6.69
CA LEU A 26 6.93 2.94 5.78
C LEU A 26 7.73 4.25 5.63
N ALA A 27 7.22 5.37 6.13
CA ALA A 27 7.85 6.67 5.92
C ALA A 27 9.08 6.88 6.80
N TRP A 28 10.20 7.21 6.15
CA TRP A 28 11.51 7.53 6.74
C TRP A 28 12.04 8.90 6.31
N ASP A 29 11.23 9.63 5.57
CA ASP A 29 11.55 10.94 5.06
C ASP A 29 10.60 11.94 5.73
N ARG A 30 11.17 12.95 6.37
CA ARG A 30 10.44 14.11 6.88
C ARG A 30 10.18 15.07 5.73
N LEU A 31 8.96 15.61 5.67
CA LEU A 31 8.64 16.73 4.79
C LEU A 31 9.22 18.03 5.34
N MET A 32 10.09 18.66 4.56
CA MET A 32 10.75 19.92 4.88
C MET A 32 10.01 21.11 4.27
N PHE A 33 9.51 20.96 3.04
CA PHE A 33 8.83 22.00 2.29
C PHE A 33 7.94 21.41 1.20
N TYR A 34 6.88 22.13 0.81
CA TYR A 34 6.07 21.78 -0.35
C TYR A 34 5.58 23.05 -1.06
N GLU A 35 5.36 22.93 -2.37
CA GLU A 35 4.75 24.00 -3.18
C GLU A 35 3.91 23.44 -4.33
N ASP A 36 2.81 24.12 -4.64
CA ASP A 36 2.05 23.87 -5.87
C ASP A 36 2.83 24.43 -7.07
N LEU A 37 2.98 23.61 -8.11
CA LEU A 37 3.63 24.01 -9.36
C LEU A 37 2.64 24.72 -10.28
N LYS A 38 3.16 25.59 -11.15
CA LYS A 38 2.34 26.39 -12.09
C LYS A 38 1.51 25.54 -13.06
N ASP A 39 1.93 24.31 -13.33
CA ASP A 39 1.25 23.35 -14.20
C ASP A 39 0.23 22.48 -13.45
N GLY A 40 -0.03 22.76 -12.16
CA GLY A 40 -0.91 21.97 -11.31
C GLY A 40 -0.27 20.70 -10.76
N GLY A 41 1.06 20.54 -10.89
CA GLY A 41 1.84 19.53 -10.19
C GLY A 41 2.17 19.93 -8.75
N LEU A 42 2.87 19.05 -8.05
CA LEU A 42 3.32 19.25 -6.67
C LEU A 42 4.85 19.14 -6.62
N ARG A 43 5.50 20.00 -5.84
CA ARG A 43 6.87 19.79 -5.39
C ARG A 43 6.90 19.47 -3.90
N LEU A 44 7.64 18.43 -3.55
CA LEU A 44 7.97 18.04 -2.19
C LEU A 44 9.49 18.14 -1.99
N VAL A 45 9.90 18.73 -0.88
CA VAL A 45 11.28 18.67 -0.39
C VAL A 45 11.29 17.84 0.88
N ILE A 46 12.08 16.79 0.86
CA ILE A 46 12.13 15.78 1.91
C ILE A 46 13.55 15.64 2.47
N LYS A 47 13.65 15.14 3.69
CA LYS A 47 14.93 14.82 4.33
C LYS A 47 14.80 13.52 5.11
N ALA A 48 15.77 12.62 4.96
CA ALA A 48 15.81 11.40 5.75
C ALA A 48 15.85 11.73 7.25
N ILE A 49 15.04 11.03 8.04
CA ILE A 49 15.09 11.18 9.50
C ILE A 49 16.34 10.50 10.04
N ASN A 50 16.93 11.08 11.08
CA ASN A 50 18.14 10.56 11.74
C ASN A 50 17.92 10.24 13.23
N ILE A 51 16.69 10.41 13.71
CA ILE A 51 16.22 10.09 15.05
C ILE A 51 14.77 9.58 14.96
N PRO A 52 14.23 8.93 16.00
CA PRO A 52 12.87 8.41 15.97
C PRO A 52 11.82 9.48 15.71
N VAL A 53 10.70 9.10 15.11
CA VAL A 53 9.65 10.09 14.75
C VAL A 53 8.93 10.69 15.94
N ALA A 54 8.95 10.02 17.10
CA ALA A 54 8.49 10.63 18.35
C ALA A 54 9.29 11.92 18.69
N GLU A 55 10.54 12.00 18.27
CA GLU A 55 11.44 13.15 18.48
C GLU A 55 11.52 14.05 17.24
N GLN A 56 11.42 13.48 16.05
CA GLN A 56 11.40 14.19 14.78
C GLN A 56 10.16 13.82 13.95
N PRO A 57 9.02 14.53 14.16
CA PRO A 57 7.81 14.28 13.39
C PRO A 57 8.03 14.36 11.88
N LEU A 58 7.38 13.45 11.13
CA LEU A 58 7.44 13.41 9.66
C LEU A 58 6.89 14.69 9.00
N PHE A 59 5.99 15.39 9.69
CA PHE A 59 5.30 16.56 9.19
C PHE A 59 5.28 17.65 10.25
N PHE A 60 5.21 18.90 9.82
CA PHE A 60 4.87 20.00 10.71
C PHE A 60 3.40 19.91 11.12
N GLU A 61 3.07 20.42 12.31
CA GLU A 61 1.73 20.32 12.90
C GLU A 61 0.65 20.94 12.00
N ASP A 62 0.99 22.01 11.29
CA ASP A 62 0.14 22.77 10.36
C ASP A 62 0.10 22.21 8.93
N THR A 63 0.88 21.17 8.62
CA THR A 63 0.91 20.57 7.28
C THR A 63 -0.48 20.02 6.92
N PRO A 64 -1.12 20.48 5.83
CA PRO A 64 -2.45 20.01 5.43
C PRO A 64 -2.49 18.51 5.17
N MET A 65 -3.58 17.84 5.55
CA MET A 65 -3.73 16.37 5.41
C MET A 65 -3.44 15.88 3.99
N ARG A 66 -3.93 16.58 2.96
CA ARG A 66 -3.69 16.22 1.56
C ARG A 66 -2.20 16.20 1.20
N VAL A 67 -1.43 17.16 1.73
CA VAL A 67 0.02 17.24 1.53
C VAL A 67 0.71 16.09 2.26
N ARG A 68 0.29 15.77 3.49
CA ARG A 68 0.81 14.61 4.25
C ARG A 68 0.61 13.33 3.46
N LEU A 69 -0.58 13.07 2.96
CA LEU A 69 -0.89 11.87 2.18
C LEU A 69 -0.06 11.77 0.89
N ALA A 70 0.14 12.89 0.19
CA ALA A 70 1.01 12.92 -0.98
C ALA A 70 2.48 12.65 -0.64
N ALA A 71 2.97 13.22 0.47
CA ALA A 71 4.30 12.98 0.97
C ALA A 71 4.50 11.57 1.52
N LEU A 72 3.45 10.92 2.04
CA LEU A 72 3.51 9.50 2.40
C LEU A 72 3.48 8.59 1.16
N SER A 73 2.89 9.04 0.06
CA SER A 73 2.65 8.23 -1.13
C SER A 73 3.83 8.16 -2.10
N PHE A 74 4.74 9.15 -2.10
CA PHE A 74 5.84 9.20 -3.07
C PHE A 74 6.76 7.98 -2.91
N ASP A 75 7.11 7.31 -4.00
CA ASP A 75 7.95 6.09 -4.05
C ASP A 75 7.38 4.82 -3.37
N HIS A 76 6.12 4.84 -2.93
CA HIS A 76 5.54 3.71 -2.21
C HIS A 76 4.52 2.89 -3.01
N CYS A 77 4.05 3.34 -4.18
CA CYS A 77 2.97 2.69 -4.95
C CYS A 77 3.22 1.19 -5.25
N VAL A 78 4.43 0.80 -5.66
CA VAL A 78 4.80 -0.61 -5.89
C VAL A 78 4.90 -1.38 -4.56
N LYS A 79 5.56 -0.79 -3.56
CA LYS A 79 5.84 -1.42 -2.26
C LYS A 79 4.54 -1.76 -1.54
N VAL A 80 3.57 -0.84 -1.52
CA VAL A 80 2.30 -1.04 -0.80
C VAL A 80 1.41 -2.09 -1.45
N ILE A 81 1.42 -2.20 -2.78
CA ILE A 81 0.73 -3.31 -3.47
C ILE A 81 1.37 -4.63 -3.06
N ALA A 82 2.71 -4.72 -3.06
CA ALA A 82 3.40 -5.93 -2.64
C ALA A 82 3.11 -6.30 -1.17
N THR A 83 3.10 -5.33 -0.25
CA THR A 83 2.86 -5.57 1.19
C THR A 83 1.40 -5.84 1.55
N ALA A 84 0.44 -5.42 0.73
CA ALA A 84 -0.98 -5.71 0.92
C ALA A 84 -1.48 -6.92 0.10
N SER A 85 -0.67 -7.47 -0.81
CA SER A 85 -1.06 -8.55 -1.73
C SER A 85 -1.63 -9.79 -1.02
N GLY A 86 -1.11 -10.15 0.16
CA GLY A 86 -1.59 -11.30 0.92
C GLY A 86 -3.04 -11.14 1.40
N ILE A 87 -3.39 -9.98 1.96
CA ILE A 87 -4.77 -9.68 2.37
C ILE A 87 -5.70 -9.62 1.16
N LEU A 88 -5.26 -8.99 0.08
CA LEU A 88 -6.05 -8.92 -1.15
C LEU A 88 -6.35 -10.32 -1.72
N ALA A 89 -5.36 -11.24 -1.69
CA ALA A 89 -5.57 -12.62 -2.12
C ALA A 89 -6.56 -13.39 -1.23
N LEU A 90 -6.64 -13.07 0.06
CA LEU A 90 -7.69 -13.59 0.94
C LEU A 90 -9.07 -13.02 0.59
N LEU A 91 -9.16 -11.77 0.16
CA LEU A 91 -10.41 -11.09 -0.10
C LEU A 91 -10.97 -11.35 -1.50
N THR A 92 -10.12 -11.53 -2.51
CA THR A 92 -10.54 -11.70 -3.91
C THR A 92 -9.48 -12.41 -4.76
N LYS A 93 -9.93 -13.02 -5.86
CA LYS A 93 -9.07 -13.64 -6.89
C LYS A 93 -9.02 -12.84 -8.20
N GLU A 94 -9.80 -11.78 -8.31
CA GLU A 94 -10.06 -11.06 -9.56
C GLU A 94 -9.40 -9.68 -9.52
N VAL A 95 -8.07 -9.71 -9.49
CA VAL A 95 -7.24 -8.51 -9.33
C VAL A 95 -6.17 -8.51 -10.39
N HIS A 96 -5.92 -7.32 -10.93
CA HIS A 96 -4.86 -7.03 -11.88
C HIS A 96 -4.07 -5.81 -11.39
N ILE A 97 -2.79 -5.77 -11.72
CA ILE A 97 -1.92 -4.64 -11.40
C ILE A 97 -1.72 -3.86 -12.69
N GLY A 98 -1.89 -2.54 -12.64
CA GLY A 98 -1.63 -1.66 -13.78
C GLY A 98 -0.57 -0.63 -13.47
N ASP A 99 0.19 -0.19 -14.47
CA ASP A 99 1.17 0.90 -14.36
C ASP A 99 0.90 2.05 -15.35
N PRO A 100 -0.16 2.85 -15.17
CA PRO A 100 -0.44 4.02 -15.99
C PRO A 100 0.61 5.13 -15.85
N LEU A 101 0.83 5.86 -16.93
CA LEU A 101 1.49 7.17 -16.86
C LEU A 101 0.53 8.23 -16.30
N PRO A 102 0.88 8.90 -15.18
CA PRO A 102 -0.01 9.86 -14.54
C PRO A 102 -0.17 11.15 -15.37
N ALA A 103 -1.39 11.69 -15.39
CA ALA A 103 -1.72 12.93 -16.09
C ALA A 103 -1.07 14.18 -15.48
N ARG A 104 -0.73 14.11 -14.19
CA ARG A 104 -0.03 15.18 -13.44
C ARG A 104 1.34 14.70 -12.99
N ARG A 105 2.19 15.64 -12.58
CA ARG A 105 3.57 15.37 -12.19
C ARG A 105 3.80 15.68 -10.72
N LEU A 106 4.63 14.85 -10.11
CA LEU A 106 5.24 15.07 -8.81
C LEU A 106 6.73 15.41 -9.00
N GLU A 107 7.23 16.43 -8.32
CA GLU A 107 8.66 16.73 -8.19
C GLU A 107 9.12 16.45 -6.76
N VAL A 108 10.06 15.53 -6.59
CA VAL A 108 10.67 15.25 -5.29
C VAL A 108 12.12 15.72 -5.28
N TRP A 109 12.46 16.47 -4.25
CA TRP A 109 13.80 16.95 -3.95
C TRP A 109 14.22 16.42 -2.60
N ARG A 110 15.41 15.82 -2.51
CA ARG A 110 15.98 15.37 -1.23
C ARG A 110 17.00 16.40 -0.78
N GLN A 111 16.83 16.84 0.46
CA GLN A 111 17.75 17.73 1.15
C GLN A 111 18.69 16.88 1.99
N ASP A 112 19.95 16.83 1.58
CA ASP A 112 21.05 16.29 2.36
C ASP A 112 21.77 17.43 3.10
N GLU A 113 22.82 17.14 3.87
CA GLU A 113 23.45 18.12 4.78
C GLU A 113 23.97 19.37 4.06
N ASP A 114 24.55 19.20 2.87
CA ASP A 114 25.20 20.29 2.11
C ASP A 114 24.55 20.56 0.75
N GLU A 115 23.65 19.69 0.28
CA GLU A 115 23.10 19.76 -1.08
C GLU A 115 21.60 19.43 -1.11
N THR A 116 20.87 20.08 -2.03
CA THR A 116 19.51 19.68 -2.37
C THR A 116 19.52 19.12 -3.78
N CYS A 117 19.35 17.81 -3.89
CA CYS A 117 19.35 17.12 -5.17
C CYS A 117 17.91 16.76 -5.58
N ARG A 118 17.62 16.83 -6.88
CA ARG A 118 16.36 16.36 -7.42
C ARG A 118 16.44 14.85 -7.59
N VAL A 119 15.62 14.09 -6.86
CA VAL A 119 15.67 12.62 -6.82
C VAL A 119 14.82 11.96 -7.92
N THR A 120 14.28 12.76 -8.84
CA THR A 120 13.35 12.35 -9.93
C THR A 120 11.91 12.24 -9.43
N GLY A 121 10.97 12.63 -10.28
CA GLY A 121 9.53 12.45 -10.01
C GLY A 121 9.10 11.04 -10.39
N ALA A 122 8.14 10.45 -9.68
CA ALA A 122 7.54 9.16 -10.03
C ALA A 122 7.00 9.22 -11.48
N GLN A 123 7.76 8.64 -12.41
CA GLN A 123 7.44 8.66 -13.85
C GLN A 123 6.36 7.64 -14.21
N SER A 124 6.18 6.64 -13.37
CA SER A 124 5.19 5.59 -13.47
C SER A 124 4.44 5.49 -12.14
N HIS A 125 3.25 4.88 -12.18
CA HIS A 125 2.32 4.87 -11.05
C HIS A 125 1.55 3.56 -11.03
N THR A 126 1.73 2.78 -9.97
CA THR A 126 1.10 1.47 -9.89
C THR A 126 -0.28 1.55 -9.25
N ILE A 127 -1.28 1.01 -9.94
CA ILE A 127 -2.68 0.92 -9.49
C ILE A 127 -3.14 -0.53 -9.39
N LEU A 128 -4.20 -0.73 -8.62
CA LEU A 128 -4.87 -2.00 -8.51
C LEU A 128 -6.22 -1.94 -9.24
N LYS A 129 -6.44 -2.87 -10.17
CA LYS A 129 -7.69 -3.02 -10.92
C LYS A 129 -8.41 -4.26 -10.40
N ILE A 130 -9.59 -4.08 -9.82
CA ILE A 130 -10.47 -5.16 -9.37
C ILE A 130 -11.58 -5.34 -10.40
N THR A 131 -11.74 -6.55 -10.89
CA THR A 131 -12.76 -6.91 -11.87
C THR A 131 -13.84 -7.77 -11.22
N SER A 132 -15.06 -7.69 -11.77
CA SER A 132 -16.18 -8.56 -11.45
C SER A 132 -16.36 -9.56 -12.58
N THR A 133 -16.04 -10.85 -12.39
CA THR A 133 -16.48 -11.88 -13.34
C THR A 133 -17.93 -12.25 -13.04
N LEU A 134 -18.87 -11.43 -13.53
CA LEU A 134 -20.19 -11.98 -13.83
C LEU A 134 -20.04 -12.90 -15.05
N SER A 135 -19.82 -14.19 -14.78
CA SER A 135 -20.31 -15.25 -15.63
C SER A 135 -21.83 -15.04 -15.76
N SER A 136 -22.23 -14.36 -16.82
CA SER A 136 -23.63 -14.28 -17.22
C SER A 136 -24.06 -15.69 -17.59
N ASN A 137 -24.72 -16.36 -16.64
CA ASN A 137 -25.60 -17.47 -16.97
C ASN A 137 -26.71 -16.94 -17.88
N GLY A 138 -26.45 -16.95 -19.19
CA GLY A 138 -27.45 -17.04 -20.24
C GLY A 138 -28.38 -15.83 -20.45
N HIS A 139 -28.02 -14.61 -20.07
CA HIS A 139 -28.79 -13.42 -20.47
C HIS A 139 -27.94 -12.53 -21.39
N THR A 140 -28.43 -12.40 -22.62
CA THR A 140 -27.84 -11.70 -23.78
C THR A 140 -27.83 -10.17 -23.63
N GLY A 141 -27.73 -9.64 -22.42
CA GLY A 141 -27.47 -8.23 -22.15
C GLY A 141 -25.97 -8.03 -21.92
N ALA A 142 -25.31 -7.34 -22.85
CA ALA A 142 -23.89 -7.00 -22.79
C ALA A 142 -23.60 -5.97 -21.69
N HIS A 143 -23.71 -6.35 -20.42
CA HIS A 143 -23.14 -5.58 -19.33
C HIS A 143 -21.65 -5.94 -19.25
N SER A 144 -20.79 -5.01 -19.67
CA SER A 144 -19.35 -5.12 -19.45
C SER A 144 -19.10 -5.32 -17.96
N PRO A 145 -18.15 -6.20 -17.56
CA PRO A 145 -17.81 -6.39 -16.16
C PRO A 145 -17.43 -5.04 -15.53
N LEU A 146 -17.87 -4.81 -14.29
CA LEU A 146 -17.45 -3.63 -13.55
C LEU A 146 -15.95 -3.72 -13.30
N GLU A 147 -15.21 -2.70 -13.75
CA GLU A 147 -13.78 -2.55 -13.53
C GLU A 147 -13.55 -1.35 -12.59
N LEU A 148 -13.10 -1.62 -11.37
CA LEU A 148 -12.82 -0.61 -10.36
C LEU A 148 -11.31 -0.48 -10.16
N ILE A 149 -10.84 0.76 -10.13
CA ILE A 149 -9.47 1.08 -9.76
C ILE A 149 -9.44 1.45 -8.29
N ALA A 150 -8.53 0.81 -7.55
CA ALA A 150 -8.11 1.22 -6.23
C ALA A 150 -6.67 1.75 -6.29
N ASP A 151 -6.55 3.05 -6.12
CA ASP A 151 -5.33 3.84 -6.18
C ASP A 151 -5.12 4.54 -4.82
N PRO A 152 -4.46 3.86 -3.87
CA PRO A 152 -4.21 4.43 -2.54
C PRO A 152 -3.11 5.49 -2.52
N THR A 153 -2.41 5.71 -3.63
CA THR A 153 -1.31 6.70 -3.73
C THR A 153 -1.66 7.87 -4.64
N HIS A 154 -2.92 7.99 -5.08
CA HIS A 154 -3.43 9.03 -5.97
C HIS A 154 -3.15 10.46 -5.49
N GLN A 155 -3.02 10.67 -4.17
CA GLN A 155 -2.76 11.98 -3.58
C GLN A 155 -1.40 12.53 -4.01
N GLN A 156 -0.43 11.68 -4.37
CA GLN A 156 0.88 12.11 -4.87
C GLN A 156 0.78 12.93 -6.16
N TYR A 157 -0.35 12.82 -6.88
CA TYR A 157 -0.66 13.58 -8.10
C TYR A 157 -1.81 14.57 -7.92
N TRP A 158 -2.16 14.91 -6.67
CA TRP A 158 -3.26 15.83 -6.37
C TRP A 158 -4.62 15.36 -6.88
N PHE A 159 -4.83 14.06 -7.13
CA PHE A 159 -6.15 13.56 -7.47
C PHE A 159 -7.08 13.57 -6.24
N GLU A 160 -8.40 13.61 -6.44
CA GLU A 160 -9.38 13.75 -5.35
C GLU A 160 -9.89 12.43 -4.79
N SER A 161 -10.05 11.42 -5.66
CA SER A 161 -10.51 10.08 -5.28
C SER A 161 -9.39 9.07 -5.44
N GLY A 162 -9.39 8.02 -4.62
CA GLY A 162 -8.56 6.82 -4.83
C GLY A 162 -9.34 5.62 -5.34
N ILE A 163 -10.67 5.71 -5.45
CA ILE A 163 -11.52 4.61 -5.90
C ILE A 163 -12.49 5.14 -6.94
N GLU A 164 -12.44 4.58 -8.15
CA GLU A 164 -13.34 4.96 -9.25
C GLU A 164 -13.38 3.88 -10.33
N THR A 165 -14.29 4.03 -11.30
CA THR A 165 -14.33 3.12 -12.44
C THR A 165 -13.10 3.33 -13.34
N TYR A 166 -12.66 2.26 -14.00
CA TYR A 166 -11.52 2.33 -14.92
C TYR A 166 -11.70 3.36 -16.04
N SER A 167 -12.93 3.53 -16.53
CA SER A 167 -13.28 4.54 -17.52
C SER A 167 -12.99 5.98 -17.04
N LEU A 168 -13.41 6.32 -15.82
CA LEU A 168 -13.16 7.63 -15.21
C LEU A 168 -11.67 7.83 -14.95
N TYR A 169 -10.99 6.78 -14.46
CA TYR A 169 -9.56 6.82 -14.20
C TYR A 169 -8.78 7.15 -15.46
N LYS A 170 -9.08 6.45 -16.56
CA LYS A 170 -8.41 6.67 -17.84
C LYS A 170 -8.64 8.09 -18.37
N GLN A 171 -9.85 8.61 -18.22
CA GLN A 171 -10.24 9.95 -18.70
C GLN A 171 -9.52 11.08 -17.96
N HIS A 172 -9.33 10.94 -16.64
CA HIS A 172 -8.92 12.06 -15.78
C HIS A 172 -7.51 11.94 -15.19
N LYS A 173 -6.97 10.73 -15.08
CA LYS A 173 -5.76 10.46 -14.29
C LYS A 173 -4.63 9.81 -15.07
N SER A 174 -4.93 9.18 -16.20
CA SER A 174 -3.92 8.65 -17.12
C SER A 174 -3.66 9.62 -18.28
N ARG A 175 -2.44 9.66 -18.82
CA ARG A 175 -2.13 10.44 -20.03
C ARG A 175 -2.85 9.86 -21.25
N SER A 176 -3.42 10.73 -22.08
CA SER A 176 -4.23 10.38 -23.25
C SER A 176 -3.48 9.69 -24.40
N ASN A 177 -2.15 9.58 -24.31
CA ASN A 177 -1.29 9.19 -25.43
C ASN A 177 -1.12 7.67 -25.63
N GLY A 178 -1.96 6.86 -24.97
CA GLY A 178 -2.17 5.46 -25.38
C GLY A 178 -0.99 4.51 -25.23
N GLN A 179 0.01 4.81 -24.39
CA GLN A 179 0.86 3.72 -23.89
C GLN A 179 0.02 2.90 -22.90
N ASP A 180 -0.26 1.67 -23.31
CA ASP A 180 -1.08 0.74 -22.57
C ASP A 180 -0.52 0.56 -21.16
N VAL A 181 -1.44 0.59 -20.19
CA VAL A 181 -1.21 0.08 -18.85
C VAL A 181 -0.65 -1.34 -19.01
N THR A 182 0.60 -1.56 -18.62
CA THR A 182 1.10 -2.93 -18.53
C THR A 182 0.31 -3.62 -17.43
N GLU A 183 -0.58 -4.53 -17.82
CA GLU A 183 -1.33 -5.34 -16.88
C GLU A 183 -0.45 -6.53 -16.47
N GLU A 184 -0.02 -6.53 -15.22
CA GLU A 184 0.68 -7.66 -14.63
C GLU A 184 -0.30 -8.59 -13.90
N LYS A 185 0.03 -9.88 -13.89
CA LYS A 185 -0.69 -10.85 -13.07
C LYS A 185 -0.52 -10.49 -11.59
N PHE A 186 -1.64 -10.44 -10.87
CA PHE A 186 -1.63 -10.19 -9.44
C PHE A 186 -0.76 -11.22 -8.70
N GLY A 187 -0.01 -10.73 -7.70
CA GLY A 187 1.00 -11.51 -6.97
C GLY A 187 2.41 -11.51 -7.58
N THR A 188 2.61 -11.03 -8.80
CA THR A 188 3.96 -10.91 -9.41
C THR A 188 4.86 -9.99 -8.58
N LEU A 189 4.39 -8.78 -8.24
CA LEU A 189 5.15 -7.85 -7.39
C LEU A 189 5.50 -8.43 -6.02
N TYR A 190 4.60 -9.19 -5.40
CA TYR A 190 4.88 -9.88 -4.14
C TYR A 190 5.96 -10.96 -4.33
N LYS A 191 5.87 -11.76 -5.40
CA LYS A 191 6.84 -12.82 -5.70
C LYS A 191 8.23 -12.23 -5.89
N ASP A 192 8.32 -11.11 -6.60
CA ASP A 192 9.58 -10.41 -6.83
C ASP A 192 10.12 -9.81 -5.52
N PHE A 193 9.26 -9.19 -4.72
CA PHE A 193 9.60 -8.68 -3.39
C PHE A 193 10.16 -9.78 -2.47
N ARG A 194 9.54 -10.96 -2.43
CA ARG A 194 10.04 -12.11 -1.66
C ARG A 194 11.30 -12.73 -2.24
N GLY A 195 11.38 -12.83 -3.56
CA GLY A 195 12.56 -13.32 -4.26
C GLY A 195 13.78 -12.48 -3.93
N HIS A 196 13.63 -11.16 -4.01
CA HIS A 196 14.66 -10.19 -3.65
C HIS A 196 15.05 -10.32 -2.17
N PHE A 197 14.08 -10.35 -1.25
CA PHE A 197 14.35 -10.55 0.18
C PHE A 197 15.14 -11.83 0.45
N ARG A 198 14.75 -12.97 -0.16
CA ARG A 198 15.44 -14.26 0.02
C ARG A 198 16.88 -14.22 -0.49
N ILE A 199 17.14 -13.53 -1.60
CA ILE A 199 18.49 -13.40 -2.16
C ILE A 199 19.36 -12.55 -1.23
N MET A 200 18.85 -11.42 -0.76
CA MET A 200 19.59 -10.50 0.12
C MET A 200 19.90 -11.12 1.49
N MET A 201 18.92 -11.83 2.06
CA MET A 201 19.12 -12.60 3.30
C MET A 201 20.22 -13.65 3.19
N LYS A 202 20.38 -14.31 2.03
CA LYS A 202 21.47 -15.28 1.80
C LYS A 202 22.85 -14.63 1.69
N ARG A 203 22.90 -13.34 1.35
CA ARG A 203 24.14 -12.57 1.19
C ARG A 203 24.55 -11.83 2.45
N VAL A 204 23.72 -11.85 3.51
CA VAL A 204 23.88 -11.01 4.71
C VAL A 204 23.89 -9.51 4.36
N GLU A 205 23.44 -9.15 3.15
CA GLU A 205 23.24 -7.77 2.72
C GLU A 205 21.83 -7.38 3.14
N THR A 206 21.58 -7.21 4.43
CA THR A 206 20.26 -6.74 4.87
C THR A 206 20.22 -5.23 4.90
N THR A 207 19.44 -4.63 4.01
CA THR A 207 19.06 -3.22 4.13
C THR A 207 17.84 -3.10 5.03
N PHE A 208 17.87 -2.12 5.93
CA PHE A 208 16.77 -1.77 6.82
C PHE A 208 15.40 -1.74 6.12
N GLY A 209 15.35 -1.12 4.93
CA GLY A 209 14.11 -1.01 4.15
C GLY A 209 13.51 -2.36 3.71
N LEU A 210 14.33 -3.37 3.41
CA LEU A 210 13.84 -4.70 3.05
C LEU A 210 13.25 -5.44 4.26
N ILE A 211 13.92 -5.35 5.41
CA ILE A 211 13.45 -5.94 6.66
C ILE A 211 12.15 -5.27 7.10
N LEU A 212 12.09 -3.94 7.04
CA LEU A 212 10.88 -3.20 7.35
C LEU A 212 9.71 -3.61 6.46
N GLY A 213 9.92 -3.68 5.14
CA GLY A 213 8.85 -4.09 4.23
C GLY A 213 8.32 -5.50 4.55
N GLN A 214 9.19 -6.43 4.95
CA GLN A 214 8.77 -7.78 5.36
C GLN A 214 8.04 -7.78 6.70
N ALA A 215 8.56 -7.07 7.71
CA ALA A 215 7.91 -6.99 9.01
C ALA A 215 6.52 -6.34 8.88
N LEU A 216 6.41 -5.27 8.10
CA LEU A 216 5.17 -4.57 7.83
C LEU A 216 4.15 -5.44 7.10
N LEU A 217 4.57 -6.20 6.08
CA LEU A 217 3.72 -7.17 5.39
C LEU A 217 3.13 -8.18 6.38
N ARG A 218 3.99 -8.76 7.23
CA ARG A 218 3.60 -9.79 8.20
C ARG A 218 2.67 -9.24 9.29
N THR A 219 3.00 -8.09 9.85
CA THR A 219 2.18 -7.40 10.86
C THR A 219 0.83 -7.01 10.28
N THR A 220 0.79 -6.48 9.06
CA THR A 220 -0.48 -6.15 8.38
C THR A 220 -1.35 -7.39 8.24
N ASN A 221 -0.77 -8.47 7.71
CA ASN A 221 -1.50 -9.72 7.51
C ASN A 221 -2.09 -10.25 8.81
N ASN A 222 -1.32 -10.23 9.91
CA ASN A 222 -1.80 -10.71 11.21
C ASN A 222 -2.91 -9.83 11.78
N ALA A 223 -2.73 -8.51 11.77
CA ALA A 223 -3.69 -7.58 12.37
C ALA A 223 -5.05 -7.64 11.64
N VAL A 224 -5.02 -7.55 10.31
CA VAL A 224 -6.25 -7.58 9.50
C VAL A 224 -6.93 -8.95 9.59
N TYR A 225 -6.16 -10.04 9.51
CA TYR A 225 -6.71 -11.39 9.61
C TYR A 225 -7.37 -11.66 10.96
N ALA A 226 -6.74 -11.24 12.08
CA ALA A 226 -7.29 -11.44 13.41
C ALA A 226 -8.66 -10.78 13.56
N GLU A 227 -8.78 -9.51 13.20
CA GLU A 227 -10.06 -8.77 13.25
C GLU A 227 -11.11 -9.37 12.31
N MET A 228 -10.71 -9.76 11.09
CA MET A 228 -11.63 -10.43 10.15
C MET A 228 -12.10 -11.78 10.68
N LYS A 229 -11.24 -12.54 11.36
CA LYS A 229 -11.57 -13.84 11.97
C LYS A 229 -12.58 -13.69 13.10
N GLU A 230 -12.47 -12.66 13.94
CA GLU A 230 -13.44 -12.35 15.01
C GLU A 230 -14.85 -12.04 14.46
N ILE A 231 -14.93 -11.48 13.25
CA ILE A 231 -16.20 -11.21 12.55
C ILE A 231 -16.82 -12.49 11.94
N GLY A 232 -16.07 -13.60 11.91
CA GLY A 232 -16.49 -14.86 11.27
C GLY A 232 -15.82 -15.11 9.92
N GLY A 233 -14.77 -14.36 9.59
CA GLY A 233 -13.99 -14.49 8.35
C GLY A 233 -14.49 -13.59 7.21
N ARG A 234 -13.88 -13.79 6.04
CA ARG A 234 -14.13 -13.00 4.82
C ARG A 234 -15.61 -12.94 4.44
N ASP A 235 -16.27 -14.09 4.34
CA ASP A 235 -17.63 -14.15 3.81
C ASP A 235 -18.61 -13.46 4.77
N ALA A 236 -18.45 -13.65 6.08
CA ALA A 236 -19.24 -12.94 7.10
C ALA A 236 -19.02 -11.42 7.03
N LEU A 237 -17.76 -10.97 6.88
CA LEU A 237 -17.43 -9.55 6.72
C LEU A 237 -18.14 -8.94 5.49
N LEU A 238 -18.12 -9.62 4.34
CA LEU A 238 -18.75 -9.14 3.11
C LEU A 238 -20.28 -9.26 3.13
N GLU A 239 -20.86 -10.08 4.02
CA GLU A 239 -22.32 -10.22 4.17
C GLU A 239 -22.95 -9.21 5.12
N LEU A 240 -22.15 -8.47 5.91
CA LEU A 240 -22.63 -7.37 6.75
C LEU A 240 -23.43 -6.34 5.93
N ASP A 241 -24.40 -5.68 6.58
CA ASP A 241 -24.98 -4.47 6.00
C ASP A 241 -23.96 -3.31 5.94
N ASP A 242 -24.25 -2.25 5.19
CA ASP A 242 -23.29 -1.17 4.93
C ASP A 242 -22.82 -0.45 6.20
N LYS A 243 -23.71 -0.32 7.20
CA LYS A 243 -23.39 0.34 8.46
C LYS A 243 -22.47 -0.53 9.30
N LEU A 244 -22.79 -1.82 9.42
CA LEU A 244 -21.95 -2.77 10.15
C LEU A 244 -20.61 -3.00 9.46
N PHE A 245 -20.59 -3.06 8.13
CA PHE A 245 -19.34 -3.14 7.37
C PHE A 245 -18.44 -1.93 7.64
N SER A 246 -19.00 -0.72 7.63
CA SER A 246 -18.23 0.50 7.92
C SER A 246 -17.62 0.48 9.34
N VAL A 247 -18.37 0.02 10.33
CA VAL A 247 -17.88 -0.14 11.71
C VAL A 247 -16.79 -1.21 11.79
N ALA A 248 -16.98 -2.35 11.12
CA ALA A 248 -15.99 -3.41 11.05
C ALA A 248 -14.69 -2.94 10.37
N GLN A 249 -14.81 -2.23 9.25
CA GLN A 249 -13.67 -1.64 8.53
C GLN A 249 -12.90 -0.68 9.44
N GLU A 250 -13.58 0.23 10.14
CA GLU A 250 -12.92 1.15 11.09
C GLU A 250 -12.19 0.39 12.21
N GLY A 251 -12.80 -0.68 12.74
CA GLY A 251 -12.19 -1.57 13.72
C GLY A 251 -10.90 -2.21 13.21
N ILE A 252 -10.95 -2.80 12.01
CA ILE A 252 -9.78 -3.40 11.33
C ILE A 252 -8.66 -2.37 11.16
N LEU A 253 -8.98 -1.18 10.64
CA LEU A 253 -7.99 -0.13 10.40
C LEU A 253 -7.38 0.40 11.70
N LYS A 254 -8.18 0.51 12.77
CA LYS A 254 -7.69 0.92 14.09
C LYS A 254 -6.72 -0.11 14.69
N ALA A 255 -7.06 -1.40 14.60
CA ALA A 255 -6.19 -2.48 15.05
C ALA A 255 -4.88 -2.53 14.26
N LEU A 256 -4.98 -2.38 12.93
CA LEU A 256 -3.82 -2.29 12.03
C LEU A 256 -2.91 -1.12 12.40
N ARG A 257 -3.48 0.09 12.53
CA ARG A 257 -2.73 1.30 12.90
C ARG A 257 -1.94 1.09 14.18
N LYS A 258 -2.58 0.53 15.22
CA LYS A 258 -1.92 0.23 16.48
C LYS A 258 -0.74 -0.74 16.29
N ALA A 259 -0.96 -1.84 15.57
CA ALA A 259 0.07 -2.84 15.34
C ALA A 259 1.26 -2.28 14.52
N LEU A 260 0.99 -1.43 13.53
CA LEU A 260 2.03 -0.77 12.73
C LEU A 260 2.79 0.29 13.52
N GLN A 261 2.14 1.02 14.42
CA GLN A 261 2.82 1.95 15.34
C GLN A 261 3.75 1.20 16.29
N GLU A 262 3.30 0.08 16.88
CA GLU A 262 4.14 -0.77 17.74
C GLU A 262 5.34 -1.34 16.99
N LEU A 263 5.13 -1.85 15.76
CA LEU A 263 6.21 -2.29 14.88
C LEU A 263 7.20 -1.17 14.61
N ARG A 264 6.72 0.02 14.27
CA ARG A 264 7.59 1.15 13.94
C ARG A 264 8.47 1.55 15.12
N VAL A 265 7.90 1.68 16.32
CA VAL A 265 8.67 1.98 17.53
C VAL A 265 9.74 0.92 17.78
N ALA A 266 9.42 -0.36 17.56
CA ALA A 266 10.41 -1.44 17.68
C ALA A 266 11.53 -1.34 16.63
N MET A 267 11.18 -1.01 15.38
CA MET A 267 12.16 -0.84 14.29
C MET A 267 13.06 0.38 14.48
N GLU A 268 12.49 1.52 14.87
CA GLU A 268 13.25 2.73 15.20
C GLU A 268 14.20 2.47 16.37
N ARG A 269 13.76 1.67 17.35
CA ARG A 269 14.61 1.29 18.48
C ARG A 269 15.85 0.53 18.04
N VAL A 270 15.67 -0.45 17.15
CA VAL A 270 16.79 -1.21 16.60
C VAL A 270 17.68 -0.29 15.76
N HIS A 271 17.09 0.50 14.86
CA HIS A 271 17.85 1.31 13.92
C HIS A 271 18.68 2.43 14.55
N PHE A 272 18.18 3.08 15.61
CA PHE A 272 18.83 4.27 16.18
C PHE A 272 19.64 3.99 17.46
N TRP A 273 19.37 2.90 18.17
CA TRP A 273 19.95 2.67 19.50
C TRP A 273 20.62 1.32 19.71
N VAL A 274 20.42 0.34 18.82
CA VAL A 274 21.17 -0.92 18.91
C VAL A 274 22.51 -0.74 18.22
N GLU A 275 23.56 -1.28 18.83
CA GLU A 275 24.89 -1.28 18.21
C GLU A 275 24.86 -2.06 16.90
N TYR A 276 25.53 -1.54 15.87
CA TYR A 276 25.51 -2.06 14.50
C TYR A 276 25.77 -3.59 14.43
N GLU A 277 26.62 -4.13 15.30
CA GLU A 277 26.96 -5.56 15.35
C GLU A 277 25.78 -6.46 15.79
N HIS A 278 24.78 -5.90 16.49
CA HIS A 278 23.61 -6.60 17.02
C HIS A 278 22.31 -6.28 16.26
N GLU A 279 22.30 -5.23 15.42
CA GLU A 279 21.11 -4.80 14.68
C GLU A 279 20.47 -5.94 13.87
N HIS A 280 21.30 -6.73 13.18
CA HIS A 280 20.81 -7.80 12.33
C HIS A 280 20.02 -8.86 13.12
N GLU A 281 20.53 -9.30 14.27
CA GLU A 281 19.88 -10.33 15.10
C GLU A 281 18.54 -9.83 15.65
N GLU A 282 18.49 -8.57 16.10
CA GLU A 282 17.27 -7.93 16.58
C GLU A 282 16.22 -7.82 15.47
N TYR A 283 16.63 -7.43 14.26
CA TYR A 283 15.71 -7.42 13.13
C TYR A 283 15.15 -8.80 12.77
N LEU A 284 15.98 -9.85 12.81
CA LEU A 284 15.50 -11.22 12.59
C LEU A 284 14.50 -11.65 13.66
N SER A 285 14.74 -11.29 14.92
CA SER A 285 13.81 -11.53 16.01
C SER A 285 12.46 -10.85 15.77
N LEU A 286 12.46 -9.59 15.34
CA LEU A 286 11.22 -8.87 14.98
C LEU A 286 10.47 -9.56 13.82
N LEU A 287 11.19 -10.04 12.81
CA LEU A 287 10.59 -10.78 11.69
C LEU A 287 9.98 -12.12 12.12
N GLU A 288 10.64 -12.84 13.02
CA GLU A 288 10.14 -14.10 13.56
C GLU A 288 8.86 -13.86 14.38
N GLN A 289 8.87 -12.86 15.27
CA GLN A 289 7.70 -12.45 16.05
C GLN A 289 6.51 -12.05 15.17
N ALA A 290 6.78 -11.42 14.03
CA ALA A 290 5.74 -11.06 13.06
C ALA A 290 5.18 -12.28 12.29
N THR A 291 5.76 -13.49 12.41
CA THR A 291 5.31 -14.68 11.66
C THR A 291 4.12 -15.39 12.34
N GLY A 292 2.96 -14.74 12.28
CA GLY A 292 1.71 -15.20 12.89
C GLY A 292 0.82 -16.08 12.02
N GLU A 293 -0.34 -16.45 12.57
CA GLU A 293 -1.38 -17.21 11.87
C GLU A 293 -1.89 -16.48 10.62
N GLY A 294 -2.15 -15.17 10.74
CA GLY A 294 -2.69 -14.37 9.65
C GLY A 294 -1.74 -14.28 8.47
N HIS A 295 -0.45 -14.08 8.71
CA HIS A 295 0.56 -14.11 7.65
C HIS A 295 0.59 -15.44 6.90
N ARG A 296 0.53 -16.58 7.61
CA ARG A 296 0.50 -17.91 6.97
C ARG A 296 -0.76 -18.10 6.12
N ALA A 297 -1.92 -17.67 6.62
CA ALA A 297 -3.18 -17.73 5.87
C ALA A 297 -3.12 -16.88 4.58
N CYS A 298 -2.56 -15.67 4.68
CA CYS A 298 -2.37 -14.78 3.53
C CYS A 298 -1.40 -15.36 2.49
N ASP A 299 -0.27 -15.91 2.94
CA ASP A 299 0.72 -16.53 2.07
C ASP A 299 0.10 -17.72 1.30
N MET A 300 -0.64 -18.59 1.99
CA MET A 300 -1.36 -19.70 1.35
C MET A 300 -2.38 -19.22 0.32
N ALA A 301 -3.14 -18.17 0.62
CA ALA A 301 -4.12 -17.61 -0.30
C ALA A 301 -3.47 -17.08 -1.58
N LEU A 302 -2.33 -16.41 -1.44
CA LEU A 302 -1.58 -15.87 -2.56
C LEU A 302 -0.89 -16.97 -3.39
N GLU A 303 -0.34 -18.00 -2.75
CA GLU A 303 0.20 -19.17 -3.47
C GLU A 303 -0.88 -19.85 -4.30
N ASN A 304 -2.08 -20.05 -3.75
CA ASN A 304 -3.21 -20.61 -4.48
C ASN A 304 -3.62 -19.75 -5.69
N LEU A 305 -3.42 -18.43 -5.64
CA LEU A 305 -3.71 -17.53 -6.75
C LEU A 305 -2.62 -17.58 -7.84
N LEU A 306 -1.35 -17.69 -7.45
CA LEU A 306 -0.22 -17.74 -8.37
C LEU A 306 -0.12 -19.07 -9.14
N TYR A 307 -0.66 -20.15 -8.59
CA TYR A 307 -0.57 -21.50 -9.14
C TYR A 307 -1.92 -22.08 -9.63
N ALA A 308 -2.99 -21.28 -9.63
CA ALA A 308 -4.26 -21.61 -10.28
C ALA A 308 -4.24 -21.30 -11.79
#